data_AF-A0A3C0YAH1-F1
#
_entry.id   AF-A0A3C0YAH1-F1
#
_cell.length_a   1.000
_cell.length_b   1.000
_cell.length_c   1.000
_cell.angle_alpha   90.00
_cell.angle_beta   90.00
_cell.angle_gamma   90.00
#
_symmetry.space_group_name_H-M   'P 1'
#
loop_
_entity.id
_entity.type
_entity.pdbx_description
1 polymer ?
#
loop_
_entity_poly.entity_id
_entity_poly.type
_entity_poly.pdbx_seq_one_letter_code
_entity_poly.pdbx_strand_id
1 'polypeptide(L)'
;MDAACIDRLEALTPYARNILLSRGGEAEPPIRAELFGIQRFEEHGRSLAQAQVVEADASSRRRASFFPRVEENLAALRNAYDYVALTSRSGHYVTPAAEWLLDNFHLVEAQLEQIHEGVPRRYYDSLPKLAAAPLEGLPRVYGIAWAYVAHTDSVLNPEVFTAFINAYEDSSELRLSELWALPTTLRVVLLENLRRVADTIAQGKVAREVAHAVWDCANRLGDANLDSIYALMKQHGLQRSYLT
;
A
#
# COMPACT_ATOMS: atom_id res chain seq x y z
N MET A 1 23.72 6.99 -9.76
CA MET A 1 23.00 5.83 -10.31
C MET A 1 23.90 5.19 -11.36
N ASP A 2 24.51 4.06 -11.04
CA ASP A 2 25.32 3.28 -12.00
C ASP A 2 24.40 2.45 -12.90
N ALA A 3 23.72 3.09 -13.86
CA ALA A 3 22.99 2.38 -14.92
C ALA A 3 23.90 1.34 -15.62
N ALA A 4 25.20 1.65 -15.73
CA ALA A 4 26.23 0.76 -16.26
C ALA A 4 26.41 -0.56 -15.49
N CYS A 5 26.07 -0.63 -14.20
CA CYS A 5 26.13 -1.88 -13.44
C CYS A 5 24.88 -2.75 -13.69
N ILE A 6 23.70 -2.13 -13.82
CA ILE A 6 22.45 -2.83 -14.17
C ILE A 6 22.51 -3.36 -15.61
N ASP A 7 23.14 -2.64 -16.53
CA ASP A 7 23.32 -3.05 -17.93
C ASP A 7 24.10 -4.36 -18.08
N ARG A 8 25.01 -4.66 -17.15
CA ARG A 8 25.78 -5.92 -17.13
C ARG A 8 24.96 -7.13 -16.69
N LEU A 9 23.80 -6.93 -16.06
CA LEU A 9 22.91 -7.99 -15.61
C LEU A 9 21.92 -8.37 -16.72
N GLU A 10 22.42 -9.00 -17.78
CA GLU A 10 21.68 -9.33 -19.02
C GLU A 10 20.37 -10.11 -18.76
N ALA A 11 20.35 -10.95 -17.72
CA ALA A 11 19.18 -11.74 -17.33
C ALA A 11 18.04 -10.93 -16.69
N LEU A 12 18.25 -9.64 -16.36
CA LEU A 12 17.21 -8.80 -15.78
C LEU A 12 16.12 -8.46 -16.79
N THR A 13 14.89 -8.72 -16.38
CA THR A 13 13.66 -8.32 -17.05
C THR A 13 13.54 -6.79 -17.15
N PRO A 14 12.83 -6.27 -18.16
CA PRO A 14 12.56 -4.84 -18.29
C PRO A 14 11.88 -4.23 -17.05
N TYR A 15 11.05 -5.02 -16.36
CA TYR A 15 10.38 -4.57 -15.13
C TYR A 15 11.35 -4.44 -13.96
N ALA A 16 12.22 -5.44 -13.71
CA ALA A 16 13.24 -5.34 -12.67
C ALA A 16 14.16 -4.14 -12.92
N ARG A 17 14.56 -3.93 -14.18
CA ARG A 17 15.30 -2.72 -14.59
C ARG A 17 14.53 -1.45 -14.30
N ASN A 18 13.24 -1.40 -14.62
CA ASN A 18 12.40 -0.23 -14.34
C ASN A 18 12.32 0.06 -12.84
N ILE A 19 12.05 -0.93 -11.98
CA ILE A 19 12.04 -0.71 -10.53
C ILE A 19 13.38 -0.15 -10.04
N LEU A 20 14.49 -0.78 -10.44
CA LEU A 20 15.83 -0.39 -10.00
C LEU A 20 16.28 0.99 -10.53
N LEU A 21 15.83 1.34 -11.74
CA LEU A 21 16.14 2.62 -12.40
C LEU A 21 15.16 3.73 -12.03
N SER A 22 13.95 3.37 -11.60
CA SER A 22 12.98 4.33 -11.12
C SER A 22 13.51 4.98 -9.84
N ARG A 23 13.24 6.27 -9.66
CA ARG A 23 13.52 6.98 -8.40
C ARG A 23 12.58 6.55 -7.25
N GLY A 24 11.81 5.47 -7.43
CA GLY A 24 10.95 4.91 -6.39
C GLY A 24 11.80 4.47 -5.22
N GLY A 25 11.50 4.99 -4.02
CA GLY A 25 12.14 4.54 -2.79
C GLY A 25 11.67 3.14 -2.38
N GLU A 26 12.12 2.72 -1.21
CA GLU A 26 11.63 1.53 -0.50
C GLU A 26 10.10 1.43 -0.58
N ALA A 27 9.56 0.22 -0.83
CA ALA A 27 8.11 0.01 -0.80
C ALA A 27 7.55 0.52 0.52
N GLU A 28 6.45 1.27 0.45
CA GLU A 28 5.80 1.69 1.67
C GLU A 28 5.36 0.44 2.47
N PRO A 29 5.61 0.39 3.78
CA PRO A 29 5.25 -0.77 4.57
C PRO A 29 3.73 -0.97 4.57
N PRO A 30 3.25 -2.22 4.68
CA PRO A 30 1.84 -2.51 4.88
C PRO A 30 1.26 -1.72 6.05
N ILE A 31 -0.01 -1.34 5.93
CA ILE A 31 -0.81 -0.75 7.01
C ILE A 31 -1.08 -1.86 8.03
N ARG A 32 -0.19 -1.99 9.02
CA ARG A 32 -0.25 -2.95 10.11
C ARG A 32 0.37 -2.38 11.38
N ALA A 33 -0.22 -2.73 12.49
CA ALA A 33 0.21 -2.40 13.83
C ALA A 33 -0.12 -3.58 14.76
N GLU A 34 0.08 -3.39 16.06
CA GLU A 34 -0.25 -4.39 17.08
C GLU A 34 -1.74 -4.75 17.03
N LEU A 35 -2.08 -6.05 17.08
CA LEU A 35 -3.47 -6.48 17.01
C LEU A 35 -4.24 -6.11 18.28
N PHE A 36 -5.43 -5.56 18.11
CA PHE A 36 -6.27 -5.14 19.22
C PHE A 36 -7.45 -6.10 19.45
N GLY A 37 -7.71 -6.40 20.72
CA GLY A 37 -8.99 -6.94 21.15
C GLY A 37 -10.06 -5.84 21.25
N ILE A 38 -11.31 -6.23 21.52
CA ILE A 38 -12.45 -5.31 21.53
C ILE A 38 -12.27 -4.13 22.50
N GLN A 39 -11.81 -4.36 23.73
CA GLN A 39 -11.63 -3.29 24.72
C GLN A 39 -10.59 -2.26 24.26
N ARG A 40 -9.50 -2.76 23.67
CA ARG A 40 -8.43 -1.88 23.16
C ARG A 40 -8.87 -1.11 21.92
N PHE A 41 -9.77 -1.67 21.11
CA PHE A 41 -10.43 -0.93 20.03
C PHE A 41 -11.32 0.19 20.56
N GLU A 42 -12.08 -0.02 21.63
CA GLU A 42 -12.89 1.05 22.22
C GLU A 42 -12.01 2.20 22.76
N GLU A 43 -10.93 1.86 23.48
CA GLU A 43 -9.93 2.85 23.91
C GLU A 43 -9.30 3.59 22.71
N HIS A 44 -9.00 2.84 21.64
CA HIS A 44 -8.45 3.41 20.42
C HIS A 44 -9.45 4.35 19.73
N GLY A 45 -10.74 4.00 19.67
CA GLY A 45 -11.80 4.84 19.12
C GLY A 45 -11.88 6.21 19.83
N ARG A 46 -11.92 6.20 21.16
CA ARG A 46 -11.96 7.44 21.97
C ARG A 46 -10.71 8.28 21.79
N SER A 47 -9.53 7.66 21.88
CA SER A 47 -8.25 8.38 21.73
C SER A 47 -8.07 8.94 20.31
N LEU A 48 -8.50 8.21 19.28
CA LEU A 48 -8.46 8.67 17.90
C LEU A 48 -9.41 9.86 17.68
N ALA A 49 -10.64 9.79 18.21
CA ALA A 49 -11.62 10.88 18.11
C ALA A 49 -11.09 12.17 18.74
N GLN A 50 -10.41 12.07 19.89
CA GLN A 50 -9.79 13.21 20.56
C GLN A 50 -8.58 13.77 19.78
N ALA A 51 -7.83 12.92 19.10
CA ALA A 51 -6.66 13.31 18.32
C ALA A 51 -7.02 13.90 16.94
N GLN A 52 -8.16 13.50 16.35
CA GLN A 52 -8.56 13.92 15.01
C GLN A 52 -9.20 15.31 15.01
N VAL A 53 -8.37 16.32 14.80
CA VAL A 53 -8.83 17.69 14.54
C VAL A 53 -9.31 17.81 13.10
N VAL A 54 -10.51 18.37 12.93
CA VAL A 54 -11.18 18.54 11.64
C VAL A 54 -11.19 20.02 11.25
N GLU A 55 -10.98 20.31 9.97
CA GLU A 55 -11.10 21.68 9.44
C GLU A 55 -12.52 22.23 9.67
N ALA A 56 -12.61 23.41 10.28
CA ALA A 56 -13.86 24.04 10.66
C ALA A 56 -14.70 24.52 9.45
N ASP A 57 -14.09 24.66 8.26
CA ASP A 57 -14.78 25.14 7.07
C ASP A 57 -14.11 24.67 5.77
N ALA A 58 -14.91 24.20 4.80
CA ALA A 58 -14.47 23.62 3.52
C ALA A 58 -13.83 24.61 2.53
N SER A 59 -13.38 25.77 3.02
CA SER A 59 -12.91 26.91 2.24
C SER A 59 -11.41 26.86 1.91
N SER A 60 -10.66 25.93 2.50
CA SER A 60 -9.22 25.78 2.28
C SER A 60 -8.95 25.00 0.97
N ARG A 61 -8.27 25.68 0.05
CA ARG A 61 -8.25 25.36 -1.40
C ARG A 61 -7.11 24.42 -1.83
N ARG A 62 -6.36 23.85 -0.89
CA ARG A 62 -5.24 22.95 -1.21
C ARG A 62 -5.62 21.50 -0.88
N ARG A 63 -6.37 20.92 -1.81
CA ARG A 63 -7.01 19.61 -1.69
C ARG A 63 -5.98 18.51 -1.90
N ALA A 64 -5.72 17.68 -0.89
CA ALA A 64 -5.21 16.35 -1.16
C ALA A 64 -6.26 15.61 -2.00
N SER A 65 -5.89 15.20 -3.21
CA SER A 65 -6.85 14.62 -4.14
C SER A 65 -6.99 13.13 -3.82
N PHE A 66 -8.05 12.78 -3.08
CA PHE A 66 -8.32 11.41 -2.64
C PHE A 66 -8.39 10.41 -3.82
N PHE A 67 -9.00 10.82 -4.94
CA PHE A 67 -9.21 9.95 -6.11
C PHE A 67 -7.94 9.63 -6.91
N PRO A 68 -7.06 10.59 -7.26
CA PRO A 68 -5.76 10.29 -7.85
C PRO A 68 -4.96 9.26 -7.07
N ARG A 69 -5.00 9.28 -5.74
CA ARG A 69 -4.34 8.24 -4.93
C ARG A 69 -4.95 6.85 -5.13
N VAL A 70 -6.27 6.74 -5.30
CA VAL A 70 -6.93 5.46 -5.61
C VAL A 70 -6.52 4.94 -7.00
N GLU A 71 -6.50 5.82 -8.00
CA GLU A 71 -6.09 5.47 -9.37
C GLU A 71 -4.61 5.09 -9.44
N GLU A 72 -3.74 5.82 -8.75
CA GLU A 72 -2.31 5.51 -8.60
C GLU A 72 -2.11 4.17 -7.90
N ASN A 73 -2.85 3.91 -6.80
CA ASN A 73 -2.81 2.64 -6.09
C ASN A 73 -3.21 1.47 -7.00
N LEU A 74 -4.26 1.67 -7.81
CA LEU A 74 -4.71 0.66 -8.77
C LEU A 74 -3.68 0.41 -9.87
N ALA A 75 -3.14 1.47 -10.46
CA ALA A 75 -2.12 1.36 -11.50
C ALA A 75 -0.88 0.63 -10.97
N ALA A 76 -0.42 0.96 -9.76
CA ALA A 76 0.68 0.27 -9.09
C ALA A 76 0.37 -1.22 -8.87
N LEU A 77 -0.83 -1.53 -8.38
CA LEU A 77 -1.26 -2.90 -8.11
C LEU A 77 -1.35 -3.76 -9.40
N ARG A 78 -1.84 -3.18 -10.50
CA ARG A 78 -1.83 -3.81 -11.83
C ARG A 78 -0.40 -4.06 -12.33
N ASN A 79 0.48 -3.08 -12.22
CA ASN A 79 1.88 -3.22 -12.61
C ASN A 79 2.58 -4.34 -11.82
N ALA A 80 2.32 -4.44 -10.52
CA ALA A 80 2.84 -5.53 -9.68
C ALA A 80 2.31 -6.90 -10.12
N TYR A 81 1.00 -7.01 -10.38
CA TYR A 81 0.38 -8.22 -10.89
C TYR A 81 0.95 -8.66 -12.25
N ASP A 82 1.02 -7.76 -13.23
CA ASP A 82 1.51 -8.06 -14.57
C ASP A 82 2.96 -8.59 -14.54
N TYR A 83 3.80 -8.02 -13.67
CA TYR A 83 5.16 -8.50 -13.47
C TYR A 83 5.21 -9.90 -12.85
N VAL A 84 4.44 -10.13 -11.78
CA VAL A 84 4.36 -11.43 -11.11
C VAL A 84 3.86 -12.50 -12.09
N ALA A 85 2.89 -12.15 -12.94
CA ALA A 85 2.34 -13.04 -13.96
C ALA A 85 3.36 -13.36 -15.07
N LEU A 86 4.06 -12.35 -15.58
CA LEU A 86 5.10 -12.52 -16.62
C LEU A 86 6.20 -13.46 -16.14
N THR A 87 6.72 -13.21 -14.94
CA THR A 87 7.81 -13.98 -14.35
C THR A 87 7.41 -15.40 -13.95
N SER A 88 6.15 -15.62 -13.58
CA SER A 88 5.59 -16.97 -13.35
C SER A 88 5.63 -17.83 -14.62
N ARG A 89 5.27 -17.26 -15.78
CA ARG A 89 5.30 -17.96 -17.07
C ARG A 89 6.71 -18.35 -17.53
N SER A 90 7.74 -17.66 -17.03
CA SER A 90 9.14 -17.92 -17.36
C SER A 90 9.74 -19.12 -16.59
N GLY A 91 8.94 -19.83 -15.77
CA GLY A 91 9.39 -20.99 -15.01
C GLY A 91 10.18 -20.67 -13.73
N HIS A 92 10.27 -19.39 -13.35
CA HIS A 92 10.90 -18.98 -12.10
C HIS A 92 9.99 -19.29 -10.91
N TYR A 93 10.60 -19.59 -9.76
CA TYR A 93 9.87 -19.83 -8.51
C TYR A 93 8.91 -18.67 -8.19
N VAL A 94 7.65 -19.02 -7.93
CA VAL A 94 6.62 -18.09 -7.49
C VAL A 94 6.41 -18.31 -5.99
N THR A 95 6.45 -17.24 -5.22
CA THR A 95 6.19 -17.35 -3.77
C THR A 95 4.71 -17.60 -3.53
N PRO A 96 4.32 -18.27 -2.42
CA PRO A 96 2.89 -18.47 -2.11
C PRO A 96 2.07 -17.18 -2.07
N ALA A 97 2.67 -16.06 -1.63
CA ALA A 97 2.03 -14.76 -1.63
C ALA A 97 1.81 -14.20 -3.06
N ALA A 98 2.75 -14.46 -3.96
CA ALA A 98 2.62 -14.10 -5.37
C ALA A 98 1.55 -14.95 -6.07
N GLU A 99 1.50 -16.26 -5.79
CA GLU A 99 0.43 -17.14 -6.31
C GLU A 99 -0.94 -16.68 -5.84
N TRP A 100 -1.09 -16.39 -4.54
CA TRP A 100 -2.35 -15.87 -4.01
C TRP A 100 -2.79 -14.59 -4.73
N LEU A 101 -1.86 -13.66 -4.97
CA LEU A 101 -2.18 -12.42 -5.70
C LEU A 101 -2.65 -12.74 -7.13
N LEU A 102 -2.01 -13.67 -7.82
CA LEU A 102 -2.41 -14.08 -9.18
C LEU A 102 -3.81 -14.68 -9.20
N ASP A 103 -4.07 -15.60 -8.28
CA ASP A 103 -5.35 -16.33 -8.21
C ASP A 103 -6.51 -15.40 -7.84
N ASN A 104 -6.26 -14.37 -7.03
CA ASN A 104 -7.31 -13.53 -6.45
C ASN A 104 -7.44 -12.14 -7.10
N PHE A 105 -6.60 -11.78 -8.08
CA PHE A 105 -6.61 -10.44 -8.67
C PHE A 105 -7.95 -10.04 -9.28
N HIS A 106 -8.66 -11.00 -9.87
CA HIS A 106 -10.00 -10.78 -10.44
C HIS A 106 -11.01 -10.28 -9.40
N LEU A 107 -10.90 -10.68 -8.12
CA LEU A 107 -11.74 -10.18 -7.03
C LEU A 107 -11.42 -8.72 -6.72
N VAL A 108 -10.14 -8.35 -6.78
CA VAL A 108 -9.68 -6.98 -6.61
C VAL A 108 -10.28 -6.10 -7.69
N GLU A 109 -10.20 -6.54 -8.95
CA GLU A 109 -10.77 -5.79 -10.07
C GLU A 109 -12.27 -5.57 -9.94
N ALA A 110 -13.01 -6.59 -9.48
CA ALA A 110 -14.44 -6.47 -9.21
C ALA A 110 -14.78 -5.45 -8.10
N GLN A 111 -13.88 -5.22 -7.14
CA GLN A 111 -14.09 -4.19 -6.10
C GLN A 111 -13.89 -2.75 -6.62
N LEU A 112 -13.21 -2.57 -7.75
CA LEU A 112 -12.89 -1.24 -8.27
C LEU A 112 -14.13 -0.50 -8.78
N GLU A 113 -15.01 -1.21 -9.48
CA GLU A 113 -16.28 -0.66 -9.93
C GLU A 113 -17.10 -0.16 -8.73
N GLN A 114 -17.16 -0.94 -7.65
CA GLN A 114 -17.84 -0.54 -6.41
C GLN A 114 -17.20 0.69 -5.74
N ILE A 115 -15.88 0.86 -5.83
CA ILE A 115 -15.21 2.06 -5.29
C ILE A 115 -15.57 3.29 -6.12
N HIS A 116 -15.58 3.16 -7.45
CA HIS A 116 -15.92 4.26 -8.36
C HIS A 116 -17.39 4.67 -8.25
N GLU A 117 -18.30 3.71 -8.11
CA GLU A 117 -19.73 3.96 -7.99
C GLU A 117 -20.17 4.33 -6.56
N GLY A 118 -19.48 3.81 -5.55
CA GLY A 118 -19.93 3.81 -4.17
C GLY A 118 -20.04 5.20 -3.54
N VAL A 119 -19.15 6.14 -3.89
CA VAL A 119 -19.20 7.52 -3.40
C VAL A 119 -18.59 8.49 -4.42
N PRO A 120 -19.38 9.32 -5.12
CA PRO A 120 -18.86 10.26 -6.12
C PRO A 120 -17.85 11.27 -5.54
N ARG A 121 -16.96 11.79 -6.39
CA ARG A 121 -15.92 12.77 -5.97
C ARG A 121 -16.47 13.98 -5.22
N ARG A 122 -17.60 14.52 -5.68
CA ARG A 122 -18.28 15.65 -5.02
C ARG A 122 -18.74 15.33 -3.60
N TYR A 123 -19.09 14.07 -3.33
CA TYR A 123 -19.48 13.63 -2.00
C TYR A 123 -18.27 13.56 -1.07
N TYR A 124 -17.14 13.02 -1.54
CA TYR A 124 -15.91 13.07 -0.74
C TYR A 124 -15.43 14.49 -0.46
N ASP A 125 -15.59 15.42 -1.42
CA ASP A 125 -15.21 16.83 -1.24
C ASP A 125 -16.03 17.53 -0.13
N SER A 126 -17.25 17.07 0.18
CA SER A 126 -18.08 17.64 1.25
C SER A 126 -17.84 17.02 2.63
N LEU A 127 -17.08 15.92 2.71
CA LEU A 127 -16.76 15.28 3.99
C LEU A 127 -15.78 16.13 4.81
N PRO A 128 -15.91 16.13 6.14
CA PRO A 128 -14.98 16.85 7.00
C PRO A 128 -13.55 16.33 6.83
N LYS A 129 -12.58 17.25 6.72
CA LYS A 129 -11.17 16.94 6.42
C LYS A 129 -10.32 17.02 7.67
N LEU A 130 -9.33 16.14 7.79
CA LEU A 130 -8.34 16.17 8.86
C LEU A 130 -7.42 17.37 8.68
N ALA A 131 -7.19 18.13 9.75
CA ALA A 131 -6.41 19.37 9.74
C ALA A 131 -4.92 19.16 10.06
N ALA A 132 -4.48 17.94 10.34
CA ALA A 132 -3.13 17.64 10.78
C ALA A 132 -2.51 16.48 10.02
N ALA A 133 -1.18 16.56 9.81
CA ALA A 133 -0.37 15.48 9.30
C ALA A 133 -0.49 14.21 10.19
N PRO A 134 -0.30 13.00 9.64
CA PRO A 134 0.12 12.70 8.27
C PRO A 134 -1.04 12.61 7.25
N LEU A 135 -2.30 12.69 7.70
CA LEU A 135 -3.49 12.51 6.86
C LEU A 135 -4.19 13.84 6.52
N GLU A 136 -3.48 14.95 6.62
CA GLU A 136 -4.00 16.30 6.35
C GLU A 136 -4.70 16.38 4.98
N GLY A 137 -5.88 17.00 4.96
CA GLY A 137 -6.68 17.16 3.76
C GLY A 137 -7.44 15.90 3.31
N LEU A 138 -7.24 14.74 3.96
CA LEU A 138 -8.06 13.55 3.73
C LEU A 138 -9.35 13.57 4.55
N PRO A 139 -10.43 12.92 4.10
CA PRO A 139 -11.65 12.78 4.90
C PRO A 139 -11.35 12.15 6.27
N ARG A 140 -11.99 12.63 7.34
CA ARG A 140 -11.89 12.05 8.68
C ARG A 140 -12.13 10.54 8.70
N VAL A 141 -13.15 10.09 7.96
CA VAL A 141 -13.49 8.67 7.78
C VAL A 141 -12.35 7.82 7.19
N TYR A 142 -11.44 8.42 6.42
CA TYR A 142 -10.25 7.70 5.94
C TYR A 142 -9.30 7.40 7.09
N GLY A 143 -9.08 8.36 7.99
CA GLY A 143 -8.27 8.12 9.19
C GLY A 143 -8.89 7.06 10.11
N ILE A 144 -10.22 7.04 10.25
CA ILE A 144 -10.95 6.01 11.00
C ILE A 144 -10.76 4.62 10.36
N ALA A 145 -10.97 4.51 9.04
CA ALA A 145 -10.78 3.25 8.32
C ALA A 145 -9.32 2.76 8.37
N TRP A 146 -8.35 3.66 8.23
CA TRP A 146 -6.92 3.36 8.34
C TRP A 146 -6.59 2.79 9.72
N ALA A 147 -7.03 3.46 10.78
CA ALA A 147 -6.81 3.06 12.16
C ALA A 147 -7.39 1.67 12.46
N TYR A 148 -8.59 1.39 11.96
CA TYR A 148 -9.18 0.06 12.08
C TYR A 148 -8.34 -1.00 11.36
N VAL A 149 -8.03 -0.80 10.08
CA VAL A 149 -7.30 -1.77 9.25
C VAL A 149 -5.91 -2.08 9.82
N ALA A 150 -5.21 -1.07 10.35
CA ALA A 150 -3.88 -1.25 10.94
C ALA A 150 -3.89 -2.23 12.13
N HIS A 151 -4.94 -2.23 12.94
CA HIS A 151 -5.04 -3.01 14.17
C HIS A 151 -5.83 -4.32 14.02
N THR A 152 -6.35 -4.63 12.82
CA THR A 152 -7.03 -5.90 12.51
C THR A 152 -6.29 -6.80 11.53
N ASP A 153 -5.11 -6.39 11.05
CA ASP A 153 -4.43 -7.05 9.91
C ASP A 153 -5.38 -7.22 8.70
N SER A 154 -6.20 -6.18 8.45
CA SER A 154 -7.22 -6.15 7.39
C SER A 154 -8.39 -7.13 7.52
N VAL A 155 -8.52 -7.83 8.66
CA VAL A 155 -9.70 -8.67 8.94
C VAL A 155 -10.88 -7.78 9.33
N LEU A 156 -12.02 -7.95 8.64
CA LEU A 156 -13.26 -7.24 8.96
C LEU A 156 -14.09 -8.08 9.94
N ASN A 157 -14.27 -7.56 11.15
CA ASN A 157 -15.19 -8.11 12.14
C ASN A 157 -16.26 -7.05 12.49
N PRO A 158 -17.55 -7.30 12.16
CA PRO A 158 -18.63 -6.34 12.41
C PRO A 158 -18.79 -5.94 13.88
N GLU A 159 -18.60 -6.87 14.82
CA GLU A 159 -18.75 -6.61 16.26
C GLU A 159 -17.67 -5.65 16.73
N VAL A 160 -16.41 -5.93 16.38
CA VAL A 160 -15.25 -5.09 16.74
C VAL A 160 -15.34 -3.73 16.05
N PHE A 161 -15.74 -3.69 14.77
CA PHE A 161 -15.89 -2.43 14.03
C PHE A 161 -17.00 -1.57 14.65
N THR A 162 -18.13 -2.16 15.04
CA THR A 162 -19.22 -1.44 15.70
C THR A 162 -18.79 -0.88 17.06
N ALA A 163 -18.09 -1.67 17.88
CA ALA A 163 -17.54 -1.20 19.16
C ALA A 163 -16.54 -0.05 18.97
N PHE A 164 -15.66 -0.15 17.97
CA PHE A 164 -14.71 0.91 17.63
C PHE A 164 -15.40 2.21 17.22
N ILE A 165 -16.40 2.15 16.32
CA ILE A 165 -17.15 3.33 15.87
C ILE A 165 -17.97 3.93 17.01
N ASN A 166 -18.67 3.13 17.81
CA ASN A 166 -19.43 3.62 18.96
C ASN A 166 -18.52 4.38 19.94
N ALA A 167 -17.37 3.80 20.26
CA ALA A 167 -16.40 4.44 21.16
C ALA A 167 -15.77 5.70 20.55
N TYR A 168 -15.65 5.78 19.23
CA TYR A 168 -15.26 7.01 18.54
C TYR A 168 -16.35 8.10 18.71
N GLU A 169 -17.61 7.74 18.48
CA GLU A 169 -18.76 8.64 18.57
C GLU A 169 -19.03 9.15 20.00
N ASP A 170 -18.60 8.41 21.05
CA ASP A 170 -18.62 8.89 22.44
C ASP A 170 -17.91 10.25 22.61
N SER A 171 -16.89 10.52 21.79
CA SER A 171 -16.07 11.74 21.87
C SER A 171 -16.32 12.70 20.70
N SER A 172 -16.64 12.18 19.50
CA SER A 172 -16.89 13.00 18.32
C SER A 172 -17.94 12.37 17.41
N GLU A 173 -19.13 12.95 17.38
CA GLU A 173 -20.24 12.47 16.57
C GLU A 173 -19.90 12.47 15.06
N LEU A 174 -20.21 11.36 14.37
CA LEU A 174 -20.04 11.26 12.94
C LEU A 174 -21.30 11.77 12.23
N ARG A 175 -21.12 12.52 11.15
CA ARG A 175 -22.25 12.90 10.30
C ARG A 175 -22.80 11.65 9.63
N LEU A 176 -24.10 11.65 9.31
CA LEU A 176 -24.70 10.61 8.47
C LEU A 176 -23.90 10.43 7.17
N SER A 177 -23.44 11.53 6.56
CA SER A 177 -22.63 11.45 5.34
C SER A 177 -21.28 10.74 5.52
N GLU A 178 -20.70 10.82 6.72
CA GLU A 178 -19.46 10.11 7.05
C GLU A 178 -19.72 8.61 7.21
N LEU A 179 -20.79 8.24 7.92
CA LEU A 179 -21.19 6.83 8.10
C LEU A 179 -21.48 6.15 6.75
N TRP A 180 -22.16 6.85 5.84
CA TRP A 180 -22.42 6.36 4.48
C TRP A 180 -21.13 6.19 3.65
N ALA A 181 -20.09 6.98 3.92
CA ALA A 181 -18.81 6.87 3.21
C ALA A 181 -17.90 5.75 3.74
N LEU A 182 -18.13 5.26 4.96
CA LEU A 182 -17.25 4.27 5.61
C LEU A 182 -17.06 2.99 4.78
N PRO A 183 -18.09 2.34 4.21
CA PRO A 183 -17.91 1.09 3.45
C PRO A 183 -16.99 1.25 2.22
N THR A 184 -17.15 2.34 1.47
CA THR A 184 -16.30 2.63 0.31
C THR A 184 -14.90 3.04 0.74
N THR A 185 -14.80 3.79 1.84
CA THR A 185 -13.50 4.21 2.40
C THR A 185 -12.69 3.03 2.93
N LEU A 186 -13.33 2.05 3.57
CA LEU A 186 -12.70 0.78 3.96
C LEU A 186 -12.15 0.03 2.75
N ARG A 187 -12.92 -0.08 1.66
CA ARG A 187 -12.43 -0.69 0.41
C ARG A 187 -11.19 0.03 -0.13
N VAL A 188 -11.19 1.36 -0.11
CA VAL A 188 -10.03 2.16 -0.55
C VAL A 188 -8.80 1.88 0.32
N VAL A 189 -8.94 1.87 1.66
CA VAL A 189 -7.82 1.59 2.57
C VAL A 189 -7.31 0.16 2.41
N LEU A 190 -8.21 -0.82 2.26
CA LEU A 190 -7.84 -2.21 2.01
C LEU A 190 -7.11 -2.38 0.68
N LEU A 191 -7.56 -1.71 -0.38
CA LEU A 191 -6.89 -1.69 -1.69
C LEU A 191 -5.50 -1.06 -1.58
N GLU A 192 -5.38 0.04 -0.83
CA GLU A 192 -4.07 0.65 -0.56
C GLU A 192 -3.14 -0.31 0.21
N ASN A 193 -3.66 -1.02 1.21
CA ASN A 193 -2.86 -1.99 1.94
C ASN A 193 -2.43 -3.15 1.03
N LEU A 194 -3.33 -3.62 0.16
CA LEU A 194 -3.02 -4.66 -0.82
C LEU A 194 -1.95 -4.21 -1.81
N ARG A 195 -2.01 -2.96 -2.29
CA ARG A 195 -0.94 -2.36 -3.11
C ARG A 195 0.41 -2.40 -2.40
N ARG A 196 0.47 -1.97 -1.13
CA ARG A 196 1.72 -1.99 -0.32
C ARG A 196 2.28 -3.41 -0.19
N VAL A 197 1.42 -4.41 0.01
CA VAL A 197 1.80 -5.83 0.07
C VAL A 197 2.26 -6.34 -1.31
N ALA A 198 1.55 -6.01 -2.39
CA ALA A 198 1.90 -6.42 -3.74
C ALA A 198 3.26 -5.83 -4.19
N ASP A 199 3.51 -4.57 -3.87
CA ASP A 199 4.82 -3.93 -4.10
C ASP A 199 5.94 -4.67 -3.37
N THR A 200 5.71 -5.03 -2.10
CA THR A 200 6.67 -5.81 -1.30
C THR A 200 6.97 -7.17 -1.96
N ILE A 201 5.94 -7.85 -2.49
CA ILE A 201 6.09 -9.11 -3.21
C ILE A 201 6.90 -8.92 -4.50
N ALA A 202 6.56 -7.90 -5.30
CA ALA A 202 7.22 -7.61 -6.56
C ALA A 202 8.70 -7.22 -6.34
N GLN A 203 8.97 -6.33 -5.39
CA GLN A 203 10.31 -5.92 -5.00
C GLN A 203 11.15 -7.10 -4.46
N GLY A 204 10.56 -7.97 -3.64
CA GLY A 204 11.22 -9.21 -3.20
C GLY A 204 11.54 -10.18 -4.33
N LYS A 205 10.78 -10.14 -5.44
CA LYS A 205 11.09 -10.93 -6.64
C LYS A 205 12.21 -10.29 -7.46
N VAL A 206 12.21 -8.97 -7.61
CA VAL A 206 13.33 -8.22 -8.22
C VAL A 206 14.64 -8.50 -7.48
N ALA A 207 14.63 -8.50 -6.15
CA ALA A 207 15.84 -8.79 -5.37
C ALA A 207 16.43 -10.18 -5.68
N ARG A 208 15.57 -11.20 -5.81
CA ARG A 208 15.98 -12.56 -6.18
C ARG A 208 16.46 -12.64 -7.62
N GLU A 209 15.79 -11.95 -8.54
CA GLU A 209 16.17 -11.87 -9.95
C GLU A 209 17.57 -11.26 -10.10
N VAL A 210 17.87 -10.20 -9.33
CA VAL A 210 19.21 -9.60 -9.27
C VAL A 210 20.23 -10.60 -8.71
N ALA A 211 19.92 -11.32 -7.63
CA ALA A 211 20.81 -12.34 -7.07
C ALA A 211 21.15 -13.45 -8.10
N HIS A 212 20.15 -13.94 -8.83
CA HIS A 212 20.35 -14.89 -9.92
C HIS A 212 21.18 -14.31 -11.06
N ALA A 213 20.87 -13.10 -11.53
CA ALA A 213 21.62 -12.46 -12.60
C ALA A 213 23.09 -12.22 -12.22
N VAL A 214 23.35 -11.84 -10.96
CA VAL A 214 24.71 -11.69 -10.41
C VAL A 214 25.45 -13.02 -10.40
N TRP A 215 24.78 -14.09 -9.98
CA TRP A 215 25.35 -15.45 -10.01
C TRP A 215 25.72 -15.88 -11.43
N ASP A 216 24.82 -15.68 -12.40
CA ASP A 216 25.02 -16.08 -13.80
C ASP A 216 26.20 -15.36 -14.47
N CYS A 217 26.51 -14.14 -14.03
CA CYS A 217 27.63 -13.35 -14.55
C CYS A 217 28.77 -13.16 -13.55
N ALA A 218 28.84 -13.96 -12.48
CA ALA A 218 29.82 -13.83 -11.40
C ALA A 218 31.27 -13.77 -11.92
N ASN A 219 31.58 -14.55 -12.96
CA ASN A 219 32.91 -14.57 -13.59
C ASN A 219 33.29 -13.26 -14.30
N ARG A 220 32.34 -12.36 -14.54
CA ARG A 220 32.52 -11.07 -15.25
C ARG A 220 32.38 -9.86 -14.32
N LEU A 221 31.97 -10.06 -13.07
CA LEU A 221 31.80 -9.00 -12.09
C LEU A 221 33.03 -8.94 -11.17
N GLY A 222 33.60 -7.74 -10.99
CA GLY A 222 34.62 -7.50 -9.96
C GLY A 222 33.99 -7.03 -8.64
N ASP A 223 34.79 -6.98 -7.57
CA ASP A 223 34.35 -6.55 -6.23
C ASP A 223 33.63 -5.19 -6.25
N ALA A 224 34.18 -4.21 -6.99
CA ALA A 224 33.56 -2.90 -7.13
C ALA A 224 32.15 -2.95 -7.76
N ASN A 225 31.87 -3.92 -8.64
CA ASN A 225 30.54 -4.10 -9.21
C ASN A 225 29.57 -4.71 -8.19
N LEU A 226 30.05 -5.68 -7.41
CA LEU A 226 29.26 -6.31 -6.35
C LEU A 226 28.91 -5.29 -5.26
N ASP A 227 29.85 -4.42 -4.88
CA ASP A 227 29.62 -3.32 -3.95
C ASP A 227 28.58 -2.32 -4.47
N SER A 228 28.67 -1.94 -5.76
CA SER A 228 27.66 -1.07 -6.39
C SER A 228 26.27 -1.71 -6.44
N ILE A 229 26.17 -3.00 -6.74
CA ILE A 229 24.90 -3.73 -6.76
C ILE A 229 24.32 -3.84 -5.34
N TYR A 230 25.16 -4.15 -4.35
CA TYR A 230 24.75 -4.21 -2.95
C TYR A 230 24.26 -2.85 -2.44
N ALA A 231 24.97 -1.77 -2.76
CA ALA A 231 24.55 -0.41 -2.43
C ALA A 231 23.21 -0.05 -3.07
N LEU A 232 22.98 -0.47 -4.32
CA LEU A 232 21.70 -0.30 -5.01
C LEU A 232 20.58 -1.08 -4.31
N MET A 233 20.79 -2.35 -3.95
CA MET A 233 19.79 -3.13 -3.21
C MET A 233 19.46 -2.50 -1.86
N LYS A 234 20.48 -1.96 -1.16
CA LYS A 234 20.30 -1.25 0.10
C LYS A 234 19.49 0.05 -0.07
N GLN A 235 19.72 0.81 -1.13
CA GLN A 235 18.97 2.04 -1.43
C GLN A 235 17.47 1.79 -1.61
N HIS A 236 17.12 0.63 -2.16
CA HIS A 236 15.73 0.20 -2.38
C HIS A 236 15.13 -0.59 -1.21
N GLY A 237 15.85 -0.76 -0.08
CA GLY A 237 15.40 -1.58 1.05
C GLY A 237 15.42 -3.09 0.80
N LEU A 238 16.01 -3.55 -0.31
CA LEU A 238 15.97 -4.95 -0.77
C LEU A 238 17.13 -5.80 -0.25
N GLN A 239 18.03 -5.23 0.55
CA GLN A 239 19.24 -5.89 1.05
C GLN A 239 18.96 -7.29 1.60
N ARG A 240 17.92 -7.42 2.45
CA ARG A 240 17.61 -8.70 3.10
C ARG A 240 17.18 -9.74 2.07
N SER A 241 16.25 -9.39 1.19
CA SER A 241 15.74 -10.29 0.15
C SER A 241 16.77 -10.61 -0.93
N TYR A 242 17.77 -9.76 -1.14
CA TYR A 242 18.88 -10.00 -2.06
C TYR A 242 19.89 -11.00 -1.49
N LEU A 243 20.12 -10.99 -0.17
CA LEU A 243 21.12 -11.84 0.49
C LEU A 243 20.59 -13.21 0.93
N THR A 244 19.28 -13.48 0.81
CA THR A 244 18.63 -14.73 1.23
C THR A 244 17.97 -15.45 0.07
#